data_AF-A0A151SYI5-F1
#
_entry.id   AF-A0A151SYI5-F1
#
_cell.length_a   1.000
_cell.length_b   1.000
_cell.length_c   1.000
_cell.angle_alpha   90.00
_cell.angle_beta   90.00
_cell.angle_gamma   90.00
#
_symmetry.space_group_name_H-M   'P 1'
#
loop_
_entity.id
_entity.type
_entity.pdbx_description
1 polymer ?
#
loop_
_entity_poly.entity_id
_entity_poly.type
_entity_poly.pdbx_seq_one_letter_code
_entity_poly.pdbx_strand_id
1 'polypeptide(L)'
;MHSEWVETGIYEFIELAKFNLHLFDPQMMFSAIFFWNRETRAFEFPCGFVCPTLLDIAAITGLVPVGERFYPDLFEEEISIKETSIGIRRPT
;
A
#
# COMPACT_ATOMS: atom_id res chain seq x y z
N MET A 1 -32.30 17.54 6.56
CA MET A 1 -31.20 16.59 6.77
C MET A 1 -30.53 16.15 5.47
N HIS A 2 -31.24 15.67 4.44
CA HIS A 2 -30.58 15.28 3.17
C HIS A 2 -29.98 16.47 2.39
N SER A 3 -30.49 17.69 2.55
CA SER A 3 -29.99 18.90 1.84
C SER A 3 -28.66 19.41 2.40
N GLU A 4 -28.49 19.45 3.73
CA GLU A 4 -27.26 19.93 4.36
C GLU A 4 -26.06 19.03 4.03
N TRP A 5 -26.30 17.73 3.89
CA TRP A 5 -25.25 16.76 3.57
C TRP A 5 -24.76 16.87 2.13
N VAL A 6 -25.65 17.25 1.20
CA VAL A 6 -25.30 17.55 -0.19
C VAL A 6 -24.60 18.91 -0.27
N GLU A 7 -25.10 19.92 0.44
CA GLU A 7 -24.51 21.27 0.45
C GLU A 7 -23.11 21.29 1.09
N THR A 8 -22.85 20.39 2.05
CA THR A 8 -21.54 20.21 2.70
C THR A 8 -20.62 19.23 1.93
N GLY A 9 -21.11 18.58 0.87
CA GLY A 9 -20.34 17.62 0.05
C GLY A 9 -20.11 16.24 0.69
N ILE A 10 -20.80 15.94 1.80
CA ILE A 10 -20.67 14.67 2.53
C ILE A 10 -21.31 13.53 1.74
N TYR A 11 -22.39 13.81 1.02
CA TYR A 11 -23.08 12.81 0.20
C TYR A 11 -22.17 12.31 -0.94
N GLU A 12 -21.53 13.23 -1.65
CA GLU A 12 -20.58 12.96 -2.73
C GLU A 12 -19.36 12.19 -2.23
N PHE A 13 -18.86 12.52 -1.03
CA PHE A 13 -17.77 11.80 -0.38
C PHE A 13 -18.13 10.34 -0.06
N ILE A 14 -19.33 10.08 0.45
CA ILE A 14 -19.82 8.73 0.76
C ILE A 14 -20.05 7.91 -0.53
N GLU A 15 -20.55 8.54 -1.58
CA GLU A 15 -20.70 7.90 -2.90
C GLU A 15 -19.35 7.57 -3.54
N LEU A 16 -18.35 8.45 -3.42
CA LEU A 16 -16.97 8.18 -3.85
C LEU A 16 -16.33 7.03 -3.06
N ALA A 17 -16.62 6.92 -1.76
CA ALA A 17 -16.10 5.84 -0.91
C ALA A 17 -16.77 4.48 -1.16
N LYS A 18 -17.94 4.46 -1.83
CA LYS A 18 -18.65 3.22 -2.23
C LYS A 18 -18.10 2.62 -3.52
N PHE A 19 -17.31 3.37 -4.30
CA PHE A 19 -16.57 2.78 -5.41
C PHE A 19 -15.55 1.80 -4.83
N ASN A 20 -15.67 0.53 -5.17
CA ASN A 20 -14.66 -0.47 -4.87
C ASN A 20 -13.29 0.07 -5.29
N LEU A 21 -12.34 0.07 -4.35
CA LEU A 21 -10.91 0.39 -4.50
C LEU A 21 -10.22 -0.59 -5.46
N HIS A 22 -10.69 -0.62 -6.70
CA HIS A 22 -9.97 -1.18 -7.82
C HIS A 22 -9.50 -0.01 -8.66
N LEU A 23 -8.20 0.00 -8.93
CA LEU A 23 -7.52 0.83 -9.93
C LEU A 23 -7.12 2.23 -9.47
N PHE A 24 -5.89 2.31 -8.96
CA PHE A 24 -4.89 3.23 -9.47
C PHE A 24 -5.37 4.67 -9.66
N ASP A 25 -5.20 5.51 -8.63
CA ASP A 25 -5.29 6.95 -8.80
C ASP A 25 -3.94 7.49 -9.31
N PRO A 26 -3.83 7.90 -10.59
CA PRO A 26 -2.59 8.40 -11.14
C PRO A 26 -2.10 9.65 -10.40
N GLN A 27 -3.01 10.48 -9.87
CA GLN A 27 -2.63 11.68 -9.13
C GLN A 27 -1.95 11.29 -7.81
N MET A 28 -2.48 10.32 -7.07
CA MET A 28 -1.82 9.83 -5.85
C MET A 28 -0.44 9.23 -6.15
N MET A 29 -0.31 8.48 -7.25
CA MET A 29 0.98 7.92 -7.68
C MET A 29 1.99 9.03 -8.02
N PHE A 30 1.59 10.03 -8.80
CA PHE A 30 2.46 11.15 -9.13
C PHE A 30 2.84 11.95 -7.89
N SER A 31 1.89 12.26 -7.01
CA SER A 31 2.18 12.93 -5.73
C SER A 31 3.17 12.13 -4.89
N ALA A 32 2.98 10.81 -4.77
CA ALA A 32 3.91 9.96 -4.04
C ALA A 32 5.33 10.03 -4.64
N ILE A 33 5.48 10.02 -5.96
CA ILE A 33 6.80 10.14 -6.62
C ILE A 33 7.44 11.51 -6.35
N PHE A 34 6.66 12.59 -6.43
CA PHE A 34 7.17 13.95 -6.25
C PHE A 34 7.58 14.26 -4.81
N PHE A 35 6.81 13.78 -3.83
CA PHE A 35 7.05 14.10 -2.41
C PHE A 35 7.90 13.05 -1.68
N TRP A 36 8.13 11.87 -2.26
CA TRP A 36 8.91 10.81 -1.61
C TRP A 36 10.40 11.15 -1.57
N ASN A 37 10.92 11.31 -0.36
CA ASN A 37 12.36 11.41 -0.12
C ASN A 37 12.93 10.03 0.22
N ARG A 38 13.86 9.55 -0.61
CA ARG A 38 14.47 8.23 -0.48
C ARG A 38 15.37 8.10 0.75
N GLU A 39 15.99 9.18 1.21
CA GLU A 39 16.90 9.16 2.36
C GLU A 39 16.12 9.04 3.67
N THR A 40 15.05 9.83 3.81
CA THR A 40 14.21 9.84 5.02
C THR A 40 13.13 8.76 5.01
N ARG A 41 12.81 8.18 3.85
CA ARG A 41 11.71 7.22 3.63
C ARG A 41 10.35 7.78 4.05
N ALA A 42 10.13 9.06 3.79
CA ALA A 42 8.91 9.78 4.10
C ALA A 42 8.52 10.73 2.97
N PHE A 43 7.26 11.16 2.96
CA PHE A 43 6.83 12.31 2.16
C PHE A 43 7.26 13.60 2.84
N GLU A 44 7.94 14.46 2.11
CA GLU A 44 8.46 15.72 2.61
C GLU A 44 7.55 16.88 2.16
N PHE A 45 6.90 17.52 3.13
CA PHE A 45 6.06 18.69 2.92
C PHE A 45 6.65 19.90 3.65
N PRO A 46 6.28 21.14 3.25
CA PRO A 46 6.69 22.35 3.98
C PRO A 46 6.26 22.36 5.46
N CYS A 47 5.20 21.61 5.81
CA CYS A 47 4.71 21.47 7.17
C CYS A 47 5.35 20.31 7.97
N GLY A 48 6.24 19.53 7.35
CA GLY A 48 6.95 18.42 8.00
C GLY A 48 6.88 17.10 7.21
N PHE A 49 7.40 16.04 7.83
CA PHE A 49 7.41 14.71 7.24
C PHE A 49 6.10 13.96 7.51
N VAL A 50 5.63 13.23 6.50
CA VAL A 50 4.54 12.25 6.62
C VAL A 50 5.09 10.88 6.23
N CYS A 51 5.12 9.95 7.18
CA CYS A 51 5.53 8.57 6.92
C CYS A 51 4.30 7.74 6.51
N PRO A 52 4.20 7.28 5.25
CA PRO A 52 3.10 6.41 4.85
C PRO A 52 3.19 5.06 5.57
N THR A 53 2.06 4.52 5.97
CA THR A 53 1.93 3.14 6.46
C THR A 53 1.95 2.15 5.30
N LEU A 54 2.06 0.85 5.60
CA LEU A 54 1.97 -0.20 4.58
C LEU A 54 0.62 -0.17 3.85
N LEU A 55 -0.46 0.17 4.57
CA LEU A 55 -1.80 0.29 3.98
C LEU A 55 -1.87 1.49 3.03
N ASP A 56 -1.24 2.61 3.39
CA ASP A 56 -1.18 3.79 2.52
C ASP A 56 -0.39 3.48 1.23
N ILE A 57 0.72 2.75 1.33
CA ILE A 57 1.50 2.31 0.16
C ILE A 57 0.66 1.38 -0.72
N ALA A 58 -0.05 0.42 -0.13
CA ALA A 58 -0.94 -0.47 -0.86
C ALA A 58 -2.04 0.31 -1.61
N ALA A 59 -2.63 1.31 -0.96
CA ALA A 59 -3.62 2.19 -1.58
C ALA A 59 -3.04 3.03 -2.73
N ILE A 60 -1.85 3.65 -2.55
CA ILE A 60 -1.18 4.45 -3.58
C ILE A 60 -0.83 3.61 -4.81
N THR A 61 -0.33 2.39 -4.58
CA THR A 61 0.13 1.48 -5.64
C THR A 61 -0.98 0.63 -6.26
N GLY A 62 -2.17 0.62 -5.64
CA GLY A 62 -3.24 -0.33 -5.98
C GLY A 62 -2.88 -1.78 -5.66
N LEU A 63 -1.85 -2.04 -4.85
CA LEU A 63 -1.52 -3.38 -4.38
C LEU A 63 -2.53 -3.83 -3.32
N VAL A 64 -2.77 -5.14 -3.25
CA VAL A 64 -3.58 -5.71 -2.19
C VAL A 64 -2.77 -5.61 -0.88
N PRO A 65 -3.27 -4.94 0.17
CA PRO A 65 -2.53 -4.71 1.42
C PRO A 65 -2.23 -5.99 2.19
N VAL A 66 -2.98 -7.05 1.89
CA VAL A 66 -2.79 -8.39 2.43
C VAL A 66 -2.53 -9.29 1.22
N GLY A 67 -1.34 -9.89 1.15
CA GLY A 67 -1.01 -10.86 0.10
C GLY A 67 -1.95 -12.07 0.11
N GLU A 68 -1.72 -13.04 -0.76
CA GLU A 68 -2.45 -14.31 -0.68
C GLU A 68 -2.35 -14.87 0.75
N ARG A 69 -3.52 -15.24 1.30
CA ARG A 69 -3.55 -15.86 2.62
C ARG A 69 -2.76 -17.16 2.53
N PHE A 70 -1.70 -17.27 3.32
CA PHE A 70 -0.99 -18.53 3.45
C PHE A 70 -1.93 -19.54 4.12
N TYR A 71 -2.34 -20.55 3.35
CA TYR A 71 -3.09 -21.69 3.85
C TYR A 71 -2.09 -22.83 4.09
N PRO A 72 -1.64 -23.05 5.33
CA PRO A 72 -0.66 -24.10 5.65
C PRO A 72 -1.14 -25.49 5.23
N ASP A 73 -2.45 -25.69 5.13
CA ASP A 73 -3.07 -26.99 4.84
C ASP A 73 -3.13 -27.33 3.34
N LEU A 74 -2.70 -26.43 2.45
CA LEU A 74 -2.74 -26.63 0.98
C LEU A 74 -1.39 -27.09 0.39
N PHE A 75 -0.33 -27.20 1.20
CA PHE A 75 0.99 -27.65 0.76
C PHE A 75 1.22 -29.13 1.13
N GLU A 76 0.74 -30.05 0.28
CA GLU A 76 1.24 -31.45 0.24
C GLU A 76 2.33 -31.64 -0.84
N GLU A 77 2.90 -30.57 -1.41
CA GLU A 77 4.13 -30.70 -2.17
C GLU A 77 5.33 -30.58 -1.23
N GLU A 78 5.83 -31.74 -0.83
CA GLU A 78 7.11 -31.96 -0.19
C GLU A 78 8.18 -31.06 -0.83
N ILE A 79 8.53 -29.97 -0.13
CA ILE A 79 9.66 -29.14 -0.50
C ILE A 79 10.89 -30.03 -0.35
N SER A 80 11.32 -30.66 -1.44
CA SER A 80 12.57 -31.40 -1.49
C SER A 80 13.68 -30.39 -1.25
N ILE A 81 14.18 -30.33 -0.01
CA ILE A 81 15.35 -29.56 0.39
C ILE A 81 16.57 -30.22 -0.27
N LYS A 82 16.68 -30.10 -1.59
CA LYS A 82 17.95 -30.29 -2.29
C LYS A 82 18.66 -28.96 -2.27
N GLU A 83 19.39 -28.78 -1.17
CA GLU A 83 20.58 -27.94 -1.03
C GLU A 83 20.67 -26.75 -1.99
N THR A 84 19.95 -25.67 -1.71
CA THR A 84 20.43 -24.34 -2.11
C THR A 84 21.32 -23.83 -0.99
N SER A 85 22.59 -24.24 -1.02
CA SER A 85 23.63 -23.78 -0.12
C SER A 85 23.93 -22.30 -0.41
N ILE A 86 23.13 -21.41 0.18
CA ILE A 86 23.42 -19.98 0.21
C ILE A 86 24.58 -19.78 1.19
N GLY A 87 25.79 -19.80 0.65
CA GLY A 87 27.01 -19.53 1.39
C GLY A 87 27.02 -18.11 1.94
N ILE A 88 26.62 -17.94 3.20
CA ILE A 88 26.84 -16.71 3.96
C ILE A 88 28.35 -16.58 4.19
N ARG A 89 29.03 -15.79 3.34
CA ARG A 89 30.41 -15.37 3.63
C ARG A 89 30.38 -14.36 4.77
N ARG A 90 30.93 -14.73 5.91
CA ARG A 90 31.25 -13.78 6.98
C ARG A 90 32.44 -12.92 6.54
N PRO A 91 32.42 -11.59 6.75
CA PRO A 91 33.58 -10.76 6.48
C PRO A 91 34.66 -11.02 7.54
N THR A 92 35.87 -11.30 7.08
CA THR A 92 37.12 -11.29 7.87
C THR A 92 37.68 -9.88 7.96
#